data_AF-A0A1Y6G7H8-F1
#
_entry.id   AF-A0A1Y6G7H8-F1
#
_cell.length_a   1.000
_cell.length_b   1.000
_cell.length_c   1.000
_cell.angle_alpha   90.00
_cell.angle_beta   90.00
_cell.angle_gamma   90.00
#
_symmetry.space_group_name_H-M   'P 1'
#
loop_
_entity.id
_entity.type
_entity.pdbx_description
1 polymer ?
#
loop_
_entity_poly.entity_id
_entity_poly.type
_entity_poly.pdbx_seq_one_letter_code
_entity_poly.pdbx_strand_id
1 'polypeptide(L)'
;MRAFNRGLGTASLVLILVAGLNGPSLAQTSADIEFGDDSSQWANDGECDDPRFTGEGSAAELEDADRGKDATDCRTAFEDGKITLADGEDGKLAAAPATSATTETAEPAADTARPAIDFGDDSSEWANDGECDDPRFTGTGMASELEDADIAKDATDCRTLFEAGSISLVDTDGDDTAATAAPASTRPEDIDFGDDTSEWANDGECDDPRFAGTGSASELEDVDIGRDATDCRAAFEAGTVTLVGESDATTIADIDFGDDSSEWANDQECDDPRFVGSGMATEPSDVDIMRDATDCRKAFEDGTITLASEAGDAPMTPVSSSVIEALAARIDFGDDSGAWPNDGECDDPDFVGSGVVSDPSDSERMKDASDCRAAFLAGTASLKSAEQLGGAFDYGSDTSEWANDGQCDDWRFAGPGMAKKLSSYDVMGDATDCRALEEAGEISIKPVFDPNYILGAPYDSSEIDFGDNSSSYANDNICDDPRFEGPGVASTLLDSDLEKDAADCKALFEQGKIVLR
;
A
#
# COMPACT_ATOMS: atom_id res chain seq x y z
N MET A 1 84.97 -6.84 -30.78
CA MET A 1 84.93 -8.07 -31.60
C MET A 1 83.57 -8.13 -32.29
N ARG A 2 83.61 -8.42 -33.59
CA ARG A 2 82.53 -8.67 -34.58
C ARG A 2 81.14 -9.05 -34.07
N ALA A 3 80.12 -8.50 -34.76
CA ALA A 3 78.92 -9.16 -35.33
C ALA A 3 77.74 -8.17 -35.29
N PHE A 4 76.76 -8.10 -36.21
CA PHE A 4 76.52 -8.64 -37.54
C PHE A 4 75.40 -7.76 -38.14
N ASN A 5 75.30 -7.79 -39.47
CA ASN A 5 74.41 -6.98 -40.31
C ASN A 5 73.00 -7.60 -40.46
N ARG A 6 72.07 -6.83 -41.07
CA ARG A 6 70.69 -7.13 -41.56
C ARG A 6 69.57 -6.65 -40.62
N GLY A 7 68.54 -5.91 -41.02
CA GLY A 7 67.98 -5.65 -42.35
C GLY A 7 66.63 -6.37 -42.52
N LEU A 8 65.55 -5.78 -42.01
CA LEU A 8 64.11 -6.04 -42.29
C LEU A 8 63.38 -4.78 -41.79
N GLY A 9 62.36 -4.21 -42.40
CA GLY A 9 61.39 -4.69 -43.37
C GLY A 9 60.11 -3.91 -43.05
N THR A 10 59.67 -3.08 -43.99
CA THR A 10 58.48 -2.23 -43.93
C THR A 10 57.20 -3.04 -43.65
N ALA A 11 56.32 -2.52 -42.79
CA ALA A 11 54.89 -2.78 -42.86
C ALA A 11 54.11 -1.61 -42.25
N SER A 12 53.66 -0.70 -43.11
CA SER A 12 52.57 0.23 -42.82
C SER A 12 51.32 -0.60 -42.54
N LEU A 13 50.87 -0.64 -41.29
CA LEU A 13 49.56 -1.19 -40.94
C LEU A 13 48.54 -0.06 -41.06
N VAL A 14 47.79 -0.11 -42.15
CA VAL A 14 46.57 0.68 -42.36
C VAL A 14 45.55 0.18 -41.35
N LEU A 15 45.21 1.02 -40.38
CA LEU A 15 44.07 0.78 -39.49
C LEU A 15 42.80 1.12 -40.27
N ILE A 16 42.18 0.12 -40.87
CA ILE A 16 40.85 0.22 -41.46
C ILE A 16 39.87 0.28 -40.29
N LEU A 17 39.37 1.47 -39.99
CA LEU A 17 38.26 1.67 -39.07
C LEU A 17 36.97 1.23 -39.80
N VAL A 18 36.63 -0.05 -39.67
CA VAL A 18 35.30 -0.55 -40.04
C VAL A 18 34.36 -0.10 -38.93
N ALA A 19 33.61 0.97 -39.17
CA ALA A 19 32.44 1.30 -38.38
C ALA A 19 31.39 0.21 -38.63
N GLY A 20 31.39 -0.81 -37.77
CA GLY A 20 30.26 -1.71 -37.63
C GLY A 20 29.12 -0.94 -36.97
N LEU A 21 28.08 -0.66 -37.75
CA LEU A 21 26.77 -0.26 -37.27
C LEU A 21 26.17 -1.48 -36.55
N ASN A 22 26.42 -1.61 -35.25
CA ASN A 22 25.55 -2.39 -34.40
C ASN A 22 24.31 -1.53 -34.19
N GLY A 23 23.21 -1.92 -34.84
CA GLY A 23 21.90 -1.40 -34.51
C GLY A 23 21.58 -1.68 -33.04
N PRO A 24 20.67 -0.92 -32.41
CA PRO A 24 20.18 -1.25 -31.09
C PRO A 24 19.57 -2.66 -31.17
N SER A 25 20.22 -3.63 -30.53
CA SER A 25 19.50 -4.80 -30.04
C SER A 25 18.40 -4.23 -29.16
N LEU A 26 17.15 -4.52 -29.53
CA LEU A 26 16.00 -4.31 -28.66
C LEU A 26 16.36 -5.04 -27.35
N ALA A 27 16.68 -4.28 -26.32
CA ALA A 27 16.79 -4.81 -24.98
C ALA A 27 15.38 -5.27 -24.62
N GLN A 28 15.10 -6.57 -24.78
CA GLN A 28 13.93 -7.18 -24.15
C GLN A 28 14.10 -6.98 -22.66
N THR A 29 13.21 -6.20 -22.08
CA THR A 29 13.19 -5.95 -20.64
C THR A 29 12.72 -7.23 -19.94
N SER A 30 13.22 -7.51 -18.73
CA SER A 30 12.78 -8.68 -17.95
C SER A 30 11.27 -8.70 -17.71
N ALA A 31 10.60 -7.55 -17.85
CA ALA A 31 9.15 -7.41 -17.82
C ALA A 31 8.39 -8.16 -18.94
N ASP A 32 9.04 -8.44 -20.08
CA ASP A 32 8.40 -9.07 -21.24
C ASP A 32 8.65 -10.58 -21.33
N ILE A 33 9.30 -11.18 -20.33
CA ILE A 33 9.71 -12.58 -20.33
C ILE A 33 8.94 -13.34 -19.24
N GLU A 34 8.16 -14.32 -19.65
CA GLU A 34 7.47 -15.25 -18.73
C GLU A 34 8.44 -16.35 -18.27
N PHE A 35 9.11 -16.10 -17.14
CA PHE A 35 10.10 -17.03 -16.56
C PHE A 35 9.47 -18.31 -15.99
N GLY A 36 8.19 -18.29 -15.60
CA GLY A 36 7.47 -19.45 -15.07
C GLY A 36 7.45 -19.52 -13.53
N ASP A 37 7.54 -20.72 -12.97
CA ASP A 37 7.57 -21.01 -11.52
C ASP A 37 8.88 -21.71 -11.09
N ASP A 38 8.99 -22.11 -9.81
CA ASP A 38 10.15 -22.85 -9.26
C ASP A 38 9.80 -24.32 -8.95
N SER A 39 8.96 -24.96 -9.77
CA SER A 39 8.44 -26.31 -9.49
C SER A 39 9.41 -27.45 -9.82
N SER A 40 10.56 -27.19 -10.45
CA SER A 40 11.56 -28.23 -10.74
C SER A 40 12.34 -28.63 -9.48
N GLN A 41 12.86 -29.86 -9.46
CA GLN A 41 13.80 -30.29 -8.42
C GLN A 41 15.15 -29.57 -8.51
N TRP A 42 15.42 -28.93 -9.65
CA TRP A 42 16.64 -28.17 -9.92
C TRP A 42 16.47 -26.66 -9.72
N ALA A 43 15.24 -26.21 -9.42
CA ALA A 43 15.01 -24.80 -9.13
C ALA A 43 15.78 -24.33 -7.89
N ASN A 44 16.25 -23.07 -7.93
CA ASN A 44 16.99 -22.42 -6.85
C ASN A 44 18.35 -23.09 -6.51
N ASP A 45 19.01 -23.70 -7.50
CA ASP A 45 20.34 -24.28 -7.36
C ASP A 45 21.49 -23.35 -7.82
N GLY A 46 21.13 -22.20 -8.39
CA GLY A 46 22.04 -21.15 -8.83
C GLY A 46 22.43 -21.22 -10.31
N GLU A 47 21.89 -22.16 -11.07
CA GLU A 47 21.97 -22.24 -12.53
C GLU A 47 20.55 -22.16 -13.14
N CYS A 48 20.42 -21.64 -14.37
CA CYS A 48 19.13 -21.63 -15.08
C CYS A 48 18.92 -22.93 -15.84
N ASP A 49 17.97 -23.75 -15.40
CA ASP A 49 17.64 -25.06 -16.01
C ASP A 49 16.64 -24.99 -17.17
N ASP A 50 16.10 -23.79 -17.44
CA ASP A 50 15.12 -23.63 -18.51
C ASP A 50 15.78 -23.64 -19.90
N PRO A 51 15.45 -24.62 -20.77
CA PRO A 51 16.03 -24.76 -22.11
C PRO A 51 15.70 -23.60 -23.08
N ARG A 52 14.81 -22.68 -22.71
CA ARG A 52 14.55 -21.44 -23.46
C ARG A 52 15.72 -20.46 -23.39
N PHE A 53 16.60 -20.60 -22.40
CA PHE A 53 17.72 -19.70 -22.15
C PHE A 53 19.08 -20.36 -22.47
N THR A 54 20.06 -19.54 -22.80
CA THR A 54 21.43 -19.98 -23.06
C THR A 54 22.43 -18.93 -22.56
N GLY A 55 23.56 -19.37 -21.99
CA GLY A 55 24.63 -18.49 -21.56
C GLY A 55 25.50 -19.10 -20.45
N GLU A 56 26.32 -18.26 -19.80
CA GLU A 56 27.23 -18.66 -18.72
C GLU A 56 26.49 -19.03 -17.43
N GLY A 57 25.25 -18.56 -17.26
CA GLY A 57 24.38 -18.90 -16.14
C GLY A 57 23.36 -20.00 -16.42
N SER A 58 23.44 -20.71 -17.56
CA SER A 58 22.57 -21.85 -17.85
C SER A 58 23.18 -23.15 -17.32
N ALA A 59 22.33 -24.07 -16.87
CA ALA A 59 22.76 -25.39 -16.43
C ALA A 59 23.50 -26.16 -17.54
N ALA A 60 24.42 -27.03 -17.13
CA ALA A 60 25.22 -27.80 -18.07
C ALA A 60 24.41 -28.86 -18.85
N GLU A 61 23.32 -29.36 -18.25
CA GLU A 61 22.36 -30.27 -18.87
C GLU A 61 20.97 -29.64 -18.75
N LEU A 62 20.33 -29.35 -19.90
CA LEU A 62 19.00 -28.75 -19.95
C LEU A 62 18.00 -29.81 -20.41
N GLU A 63 16.91 -29.99 -19.66
CA GLU A 63 15.81 -30.90 -20.03
C GLU A 63 14.54 -30.11 -20.39
N ASP A 64 13.80 -30.58 -21.41
CA ASP A 64 12.51 -29.98 -21.79
C ASP A 64 11.48 -29.97 -20.66
N ALA A 65 11.64 -30.86 -19.67
CA ALA A 65 10.76 -30.97 -18.52
C ALA A 65 10.87 -29.79 -17.55
N ASP A 66 11.99 -29.05 -17.59
CA ASP A 66 12.32 -27.93 -16.70
C ASP A 66 12.00 -26.55 -17.31
N ARG A 67 11.44 -26.54 -18.52
CA ARG A 67 10.95 -25.31 -19.17
C ARG A 67 9.94 -24.58 -18.29
N GLY A 68 10.29 -23.37 -17.88
CA GLY A 68 9.47 -22.49 -17.06
C GLY A 68 9.32 -22.95 -15.60
N LYS A 69 10.26 -23.74 -15.09
CA LYS A 69 10.18 -24.32 -13.73
C LYS A 69 11.37 -24.01 -12.83
N ASP A 70 12.17 -23.05 -13.26
CA ASP A 70 13.31 -22.52 -12.55
C ASP A 70 13.38 -21.00 -12.75
N ALA A 71 12.29 -20.34 -12.38
CA ALA A 71 12.07 -18.94 -12.69
C ALA A 71 13.02 -18.01 -11.94
N THR A 72 13.35 -18.32 -10.69
CA THR A 72 14.19 -17.47 -9.84
C THR A 72 15.63 -17.40 -10.36
N ASP A 73 16.26 -18.54 -10.70
CA ASP A 73 17.62 -18.55 -11.21
C ASP A 73 17.70 -18.04 -12.65
N CYS A 74 16.74 -18.39 -13.51
CA CYS A 74 16.66 -17.85 -14.87
C CYS A 74 16.40 -16.34 -14.91
N ARG A 75 15.56 -15.78 -14.03
CA ARG A 75 15.38 -14.32 -13.93
C ARG A 75 16.67 -13.66 -13.48
N THR A 76 17.27 -14.16 -12.42
CA THR A 76 18.51 -13.60 -11.84
C THR A 76 19.64 -13.63 -12.88
N ALA A 77 19.84 -14.76 -13.55
CA ALA A 77 20.88 -14.89 -14.57
C ALA A 77 20.60 -14.02 -15.81
N PHE A 78 19.34 -13.79 -16.18
CA PHE A 78 18.97 -12.92 -17.30
C PHE A 78 19.19 -11.44 -16.97
N GLU A 79 18.80 -11.01 -15.76
CA GLU A 79 19.01 -9.63 -15.28
C GLU A 79 20.48 -9.30 -15.06
N ASP A 80 21.27 -10.29 -14.63
CA ASP A 80 22.73 -10.22 -14.58
C ASP A 80 23.39 -10.21 -15.97
N GLY A 81 22.62 -10.44 -17.04
CA GLY A 81 23.11 -10.53 -18.42
C GLY A 81 23.99 -11.76 -18.68
N LYS A 82 23.91 -12.79 -17.83
CA LYS A 82 24.68 -14.05 -17.95
C LYS A 82 24.02 -15.02 -18.93
N ILE A 83 22.72 -14.90 -19.15
CA ILE A 83 21.96 -15.71 -20.12
C ILE A 83 21.09 -14.82 -21.01
N THR A 84 20.73 -15.34 -22.16
CA THR A 84 19.83 -14.74 -23.15
C THR A 84 18.85 -15.79 -23.66
N LEU A 85 17.73 -15.37 -24.24
CA LEU A 85 16.85 -16.29 -24.95
C LEU A 85 17.63 -16.93 -26.12
N ALA A 86 17.49 -18.24 -26.28
CA ALA A 86 18.16 -18.96 -27.35
C ALA A 86 17.55 -18.58 -28.71
N ASP A 87 18.30 -17.85 -29.54
CA ASP A 87 17.91 -17.50 -30.91
C ASP A 87 17.96 -18.73 -31.84
N GLY A 88 16.81 -19.39 -32.03
CA GLY A 88 16.70 -20.49 -32.99
C GLY A 88 15.29 -21.07 -33.14
N GLU A 89 14.62 -20.65 -34.21
CA GLU A 89 13.58 -21.37 -34.97
C GLU A 89 12.75 -22.42 -34.21
N ASP A 90 11.74 -22.00 -33.43
CA ASP A 90 10.43 -22.66 -33.26
C ASP A 90 9.54 -21.94 -32.21
N GLY A 91 9.60 -20.60 -32.12
CA GLY A 91 8.68 -19.78 -31.31
C GLY A 91 7.24 -19.71 -31.85
N LYS A 92 6.80 -20.75 -32.55
CA LYS A 92 5.40 -21.00 -32.84
C LYS A 92 4.82 -21.65 -31.60
N LEU A 93 3.89 -20.95 -30.95
CA LEU A 93 2.87 -21.53 -30.09
C LEU A 93 2.19 -22.69 -30.84
N ALA A 94 2.78 -23.88 -30.71
CA ALA A 94 2.29 -25.11 -31.29
C ALA A 94 1.56 -25.85 -30.17
N ALA A 95 0.27 -25.57 -30.07
CA ALA A 95 -0.67 -26.55 -29.56
C ALA A 95 -0.45 -27.88 -30.29
N ALA A 96 -0.16 -28.94 -29.55
CA ALA A 96 -0.09 -30.31 -30.06
C ALA A 96 -0.43 -31.30 -28.93
N PRO A 97 -0.86 -32.54 -29.25
CA PRO A 97 -2.27 -32.86 -29.42
C PRO A 97 -2.75 -33.90 -28.39
N ALA A 98 -4.06 -33.92 -28.17
CA ALA A 98 -4.73 -34.97 -27.40
C ALA A 98 -4.60 -36.35 -28.07
N THR A 99 -4.22 -37.38 -27.32
CA THR A 99 -4.73 -38.76 -27.54
C THR A 99 -4.79 -39.58 -26.23
N SER A 100 -5.97 -39.55 -25.62
CA SER A 100 -6.74 -40.61 -24.94
C SER A 100 -6.11 -41.65 -23.99
N ALA A 101 -6.59 -41.58 -22.73
CA ALA A 101 -7.20 -42.63 -21.88
C ALA A 101 -6.58 -42.57 -20.47
N THR A 102 -7.29 -42.31 -19.37
CA THR A 102 -8.61 -42.78 -18.92
C THR A 102 -9.23 -41.86 -17.88
N THR A 103 -10.55 -41.71 -18.01
CA THR A 103 -11.60 -41.34 -17.05
C THR A 103 -11.26 -41.24 -15.56
N GLU A 104 -11.35 -40.03 -14.98
CA GLU A 104 -12.01 -39.80 -13.69
C GLU A 104 -12.53 -38.36 -13.62
N THR A 105 -13.69 -38.20 -12.99
CA THR A 105 -14.59 -37.05 -13.05
C THR A 105 -14.19 -35.98 -12.04
N ALA A 106 -13.88 -34.76 -12.50
CA ALA A 106 -13.95 -33.54 -11.69
C ALA A 106 -14.12 -32.32 -12.61
N GLU A 107 -15.10 -31.49 -12.27
CA GLU A 107 -15.55 -30.28 -12.95
C GLU A 107 -14.60 -29.12 -12.58
N PRO A 108 -14.00 -28.37 -13.53
CA PRO A 108 -13.18 -27.21 -13.19
C PRO A 108 -14.02 -25.91 -13.17
N ALA A 109 -13.73 -25.10 -12.17
CA ALA A 109 -14.24 -23.76 -11.96
C ALA A 109 -13.94 -22.84 -13.15
N ALA A 110 -14.89 -21.94 -13.41
CA ALA A 110 -14.79 -20.92 -14.43
C ALA A 110 -13.73 -19.87 -14.05
N ASP A 111 -12.67 -19.80 -14.84
CA ASP A 111 -11.82 -18.62 -14.97
C ASP A 111 -12.56 -17.61 -15.86
N THR A 112 -13.02 -16.51 -15.27
CA THR A 112 -13.68 -15.43 -15.99
C THR A 112 -12.63 -14.61 -16.75
N ALA A 113 -12.21 -15.13 -17.90
CA ALA A 113 -11.56 -14.32 -18.91
C ALA A 113 -12.50 -13.17 -19.30
N ARG A 114 -12.06 -11.94 -19.04
CA ARG A 114 -12.64 -10.69 -19.56
C ARG A 114 -12.93 -10.88 -21.07
N PRO A 115 -14.14 -10.55 -21.58
CA PRO A 115 -14.46 -10.80 -22.98
C PRO A 115 -13.47 -10.05 -23.87
N ALA A 116 -12.72 -10.78 -24.69
CA ALA A 116 -11.81 -10.19 -25.67
C ALA A 116 -12.63 -9.30 -26.62
N ILE A 117 -12.27 -8.02 -26.71
CA ILE A 117 -12.92 -7.05 -27.60
C ILE A 117 -12.71 -7.47 -29.05
N ASP A 118 -13.80 -7.56 -29.82
CA ASP A 118 -13.76 -7.88 -31.25
C ASP A 118 -13.57 -6.61 -32.09
N PHE A 119 -12.30 -6.34 -32.42
CA PHE A 119 -11.90 -5.22 -33.28
C PHE A 119 -12.23 -5.43 -34.76
N GLY A 120 -12.53 -6.65 -35.21
CA GLY A 120 -12.88 -6.93 -36.61
C GLY A 120 -11.71 -7.12 -37.59
N ASP A 121 -11.85 -6.59 -38.81
CA ASP A 121 -10.85 -6.64 -39.90
C ASP A 121 -10.54 -5.25 -40.48
N ASP A 122 -9.70 -5.15 -41.51
CA ASP A 122 -9.31 -3.88 -42.18
C ASP A 122 -9.95 -3.75 -43.57
N SER A 123 -11.26 -4.00 -43.68
CA SER A 123 -11.96 -4.09 -44.97
C SER A 123 -12.59 -2.78 -45.48
N SER A 124 -12.59 -1.69 -44.69
CA SER A 124 -13.09 -0.38 -45.14
C SER A 124 -12.10 0.31 -46.09
N GLU A 125 -12.55 1.39 -46.75
CA GLU A 125 -11.65 2.21 -47.57
C GLU A 125 -10.80 3.20 -46.74
N TRP A 126 -11.13 3.32 -45.46
CA TRP A 126 -10.50 4.22 -44.49
C TRP A 126 -9.56 3.49 -43.52
N ALA A 127 -9.58 2.15 -43.50
CA ALA A 127 -8.69 1.36 -42.65
C ALA A 127 -7.20 1.62 -42.89
N ASN A 128 -6.40 1.60 -41.81
CA ASN A 128 -4.96 1.85 -41.80
C ASN A 128 -4.54 3.28 -42.23
N ASP A 129 -5.38 4.28 -41.99
CA ASP A 129 -5.05 5.68 -42.26
C ASP A 129 -4.53 6.45 -41.03
N GLY A 130 -4.51 5.79 -39.87
CA GLY A 130 -4.01 6.29 -38.60
C GLY A 130 -5.08 6.91 -37.70
N GLU A 131 -6.34 6.90 -38.12
CA GLU A 131 -7.52 7.21 -37.32
C GLU A 131 -8.36 5.94 -37.11
N CYS A 132 -9.18 5.87 -36.06
CA CYS A 132 -10.15 4.79 -35.86
C CYS A 132 -11.50 5.19 -36.43
N ASP A 133 -12.02 4.43 -37.40
CA ASP A 133 -13.31 4.69 -38.06
C ASP A 133 -14.51 3.98 -37.42
N ASP A 134 -14.27 3.09 -36.46
CA ASP A 134 -15.33 2.26 -35.86
C ASP A 134 -16.14 3.06 -34.81
N PRO A 135 -17.43 3.37 -35.05
CA PRO A 135 -18.24 4.19 -34.15
C PRO A 135 -18.54 3.52 -32.81
N ARG A 136 -18.18 2.24 -32.62
CA ARG A 136 -18.20 1.59 -31.30
C ARG A 136 -17.12 2.13 -30.37
N PHE A 137 -16.16 2.91 -30.85
CA PHE A 137 -15.08 3.51 -30.06
C PHE A 137 -15.23 5.04 -29.97
N THR A 138 -14.59 5.63 -28.97
CA THR A 138 -14.53 7.08 -28.75
C THR A 138 -13.17 7.48 -28.19
N GLY A 139 -12.67 8.68 -28.51
CA GLY A 139 -11.43 9.21 -27.96
C GLY A 139 -10.56 9.95 -28.96
N THR A 140 -9.29 10.17 -28.58
CA THR A 140 -8.31 10.88 -29.41
C THR A 140 -7.76 9.95 -30.49
N GLY A 141 -7.88 10.36 -31.75
CA GLY A 141 -7.53 9.52 -32.89
C GLY A 141 -8.72 8.84 -33.55
N MET A 142 -9.96 9.13 -33.14
CA MET A 142 -11.15 8.79 -33.94
C MET A 142 -11.22 9.63 -35.21
N ALA A 143 -11.71 9.05 -36.29
CA ALA A 143 -11.94 9.76 -37.54
C ALA A 143 -12.96 10.89 -37.35
N SER A 144 -12.78 11.97 -38.13
CA SER A 144 -13.64 13.15 -38.03
C SER A 144 -15.09 12.93 -38.49
N GLU A 145 -15.32 11.93 -39.33
CA GLU A 145 -16.63 11.45 -39.76
C GLU A 145 -16.69 9.94 -39.49
N LEU A 146 -17.68 9.49 -38.72
CA LEU A 146 -17.86 8.08 -38.37
C LEU A 146 -19.16 7.57 -39.02
N GLU A 147 -19.08 6.43 -39.71
CA GLU A 147 -20.23 5.79 -40.34
C GLU A 147 -20.47 4.38 -39.75
N ASP A 148 -21.73 4.01 -39.52
CA ASP A 148 -22.11 2.65 -39.10
C ASP A 148 -21.61 1.56 -40.08
N ALA A 149 -21.31 1.95 -41.33
CA ALA A 149 -20.75 1.06 -42.33
C ALA A 149 -19.34 0.58 -41.98
N ASP A 150 -18.61 1.29 -41.12
CA ASP A 150 -17.19 1.05 -40.79
C ASP A 150 -17.00 0.32 -39.45
N ILE A 151 -18.10 -0.07 -38.79
CA ILE A 151 -18.10 -0.95 -37.62
C ILE A 151 -17.30 -2.22 -37.90
N ALA A 152 -16.25 -2.46 -37.09
CA ALA A 152 -15.35 -3.60 -37.13
C ALA A 152 -14.55 -3.75 -38.44
N LYS A 153 -14.28 -2.64 -39.14
CA LYS A 153 -13.59 -2.65 -40.46
C LYS A 153 -12.30 -1.85 -40.52
N ASP A 154 -11.87 -1.33 -39.39
CA ASP A 154 -10.60 -0.65 -39.21
C ASP A 154 -9.89 -1.15 -37.92
N ALA A 155 -9.69 -2.46 -37.89
CA ALA A 155 -9.23 -3.15 -36.70
C ALA A 155 -7.82 -2.74 -36.26
N THR A 156 -6.91 -2.49 -37.21
CA THR A 156 -5.51 -2.19 -36.90
C THR A 156 -5.35 -0.85 -36.19
N ASP A 157 -5.99 0.22 -36.68
CA ASP A 157 -5.88 1.55 -36.07
C ASP A 157 -6.70 1.63 -34.77
N CYS A 158 -7.92 1.10 -34.75
CA CYS A 158 -8.74 1.04 -33.53
C CYS A 158 -8.07 0.20 -32.43
N ARG A 159 -7.45 -0.95 -32.75
CA ARG A 159 -6.70 -1.73 -31.75
C ARG A 159 -5.49 -0.96 -31.24
N THR A 160 -4.70 -0.38 -32.14
CA THR A 160 -3.48 0.34 -31.76
C THR A 160 -3.80 1.52 -30.84
N LEU A 161 -4.84 2.30 -31.18
CA LEU A 161 -5.28 3.42 -30.38
C LEU A 161 -5.93 2.98 -29.05
N PHE A 162 -6.64 1.85 -29.04
CA PHE A 162 -7.23 1.29 -27.83
C PHE A 162 -6.17 0.74 -26.86
N GLU A 163 -5.17 0.00 -27.37
CA GLU A 163 -4.04 -0.50 -26.58
C GLU A 163 -3.14 0.64 -26.06
N ALA A 164 -3.08 1.75 -26.80
CA ALA A 164 -2.43 2.98 -26.36
C ALA A 164 -3.25 3.78 -25.32
N GLY A 165 -4.50 3.37 -25.04
CA GLY A 165 -5.42 4.09 -24.15
C GLY A 165 -5.95 5.41 -24.71
N SER A 166 -5.77 5.66 -26.02
CA SER A 166 -6.21 6.89 -26.68
C SER A 166 -7.70 6.87 -27.01
N ILE A 167 -8.29 5.68 -27.19
CA ILE A 167 -9.72 5.46 -27.43
C ILE A 167 -10.28 4.34 -26.54
N SER A 168 -11.58 4.35 -26.26
CA SER A 168 -12.32 3.36 -25.46
C SER A 168 -13.63 2.94 -26.15
N LEU A 169 -14.20 1.80 -25.78
CA LEU A 169 -15.52 1.39 -26.29
C LEU A 169 -16.62 2.30 -25.73
N VAL A 170 -17.61 2.59 -26.56
CA VAL A 170 -18.85 3.27 -26.18
C VAL A 170 -19.80 2.21 -25.63
N ASP A 171 -20.18 2.34 -24.35
CA ASP A 171 -21.17 1.44 -23.74
C ASP A 171 -22.55 1.71 -24.34
N THR A 172 -23.08 0.76 -25.10
CA THR A 172 -24.43 0.82 -25.67
C THR A 172 -25.29 -0.34 -25.20
N ASP A 173 -25.83 -0.24 -23.99
CA ASP A 173 -27.08 -0.88 -23.60
C ASP A 173 -28.15 0.22 -23.48
N GLY A 174 -28.95 0.38 -24.55
CA GLY A 174 -29.74 1.59 -24.80
C GLY A 174 -31.17 1.61 -24.23
N ASP A 175 -31.62 2.81 -23.84
CA ASP A 175 -32.94 3.37 -24.14
C ASP A 175 -32.90 4.91 -24.00
N ASP A 176 -33.62 5.62 -24.85
CA ASP A 176 -33.64 7.07 -24.99
C ASP A 176 -33.96 7.81 -23.66
N THR A 177 -33.04 8.63 -23.14
CA THR A 177 -33.24 10.06 -22.79
C THR A 177 -32.05 10.68 -22.04
N ALA A 178 -31.68 11.89 -22.50
CA ALA A 178 -30.87 12.91 -21.83
C ALA A 178 -29.36 12.61 -21.64
N ALA A 179 -28.58 13.33 -22.46
CA ALA A 179 -27.13 13.51 -22.37
C ALA A 179 -26.61 13.51 -20.93
N THR A 180 -25.78 12.52 -20.62
CA THR A 180 -24.81 12.60 -19.53
C THR A 180 -23.45 12.41 -20.16
N ALA A 181 -22.72 13.52 -20.21
CA ALA A 181 -21.35 13.58 -20.68
C ALA A 181 -20.45 12.73 -19.77
N ALA A 182 -19.32 12.27 -20.31
CA ALA A 182 -18.12 11.98 -19.51
C ALA A 182 -17.87 13.11 -18.49
N PRO A 183 -17.18 12.88 -17.36
CA PRO A 183 -16.83 13.97 -16.45
C PRO A 183 -16.12 15.05 -17.26
N ALA A 184 -16.79 16.20 -17.40
CA ALA A 184 -16.23 17.33 -18.08
C ALA A 184 -14.98 17.72 -17.29
N SER A 185 -13.83 17.87 -17.97
CA SER A 185 -12.90 18.89 -17.52
C SER A 185 -13.71 20.18 -17.47
N THR A 186 -14.10 20.62 -16.28
CA THR A 186 -14.90 21.84 -16.11
C THR A 186 -14.11 22.98 -16.72
N ARG A 187 -14.59 23.50 -17.86
CA ARG A 187 -13.87 24.56 -18.56
C ARG A 187 -14.05 25.86 -17.74
N PRO A 188 -13.08 26.79 -17.73
CA PRO A 188 -13.17 28.01 -16.91
C PRO A 188 -14.41 28.87 -17.22
N GLU A 189 -15.00 28.72 -18.41
CA GLU A 189 -16.27 29.36 -18.79
C GLU A 189 -17.51 28.77 -18.12
N ASP A 190 -17.43 27.56 -17.56
CA ASP A 190 -18.53 26.83 -16.93
C ASP A 190 -18.58 27.03 -15.40
N ILE A 191 -17.58 27.71 -14.81
CA ILE A 191 -17.46 27.95 -13.35
C ILE A 191 -17.86 29.39 -13.00
N ASP A 192 -18.75 29.55 -12.02
CA ASP A 192 -19.08 30.84 -11.42
C ASP A 192 -18.10 31.23 -10.31
N PHE A 193 -17.03 31.92 -10.72
CA PHE A 193 -16.01 32.47 -9.82
C PHE A 193 -16.52 33.65 -8.97
N GLY A 194 -17.68 34.25 -9.28
CA GLY A 194 -18.25 35.36 -8.51
C GLY A 194 -17.65 36.75 -8.82
N ASP A 195 -17.42 37.56 -7.79
CA ASP A 195 -16.85 38.92 -7.87
C ASP A 195 -15.60 39.11 -6.96
N ASP A 196 -15.03 40.32 -6.89
CA ASP A 196 -13.84 40.64 -6.08
C ASP A 196 -14.22 41.54 -4.89
N THR A 197 -15.18 41.11 -4.06
CA THR A 197 -15.72 41.92 -2.97
C THR A 197 -15.20 41.57 -1.57
N SER A 198 -14.39 40.52 -1.40
CA SER A 198 -13.77 40.18 -0.12
C SER A 198 -12.66 41.17 0.27
N GLU A 199 -12.23 41.12 1.54
CA GLU A 199 -11.05 41.87 2.01
C GLU A 199 -9.74 41.30 1.43
N TRP A 200 -9.77 40.03 1.05
CA TRP A 200 -8.63 39.24 0.57
C TRP A 200 -8.54 39.16 -0.96
N ALA A 201 -9.58 39.58 -1.70
CA ALA A 201 -9.56 39.57 -3.16
C ALA A 201 -8.38 40.33 -3.78
N ASN A 202 -7.78 39.75 -4.82
CA ASN A 202 -6.61 40.28 -5.55
C ASN A 202 -5.30 40.32 -4.74
N ASP A 203 -5.12 39.41 -3.79
CA ASP A 203 -3.88 39.27 -3.03
C ASP A 203 -2.92 38.20 -3.60
N GLY A 204 -3.39 37.41 -4.56
CA GLY A 204 -2.63 36.40 -5.29
C GLY A 204 -2.83 34.96 -4.81
N GLU A 205 -3.72 34.73 -3.85
CA GLU A 205 -4.20 33.42 -3.39
C GLU A 205 -5.70 33.30 -3.68
N CYS A 206 -6.23 32.07 -3.82
CA CYS A 206 -7.66 31.86 -3.97
C CYS A 206 -8.31 31.67 -2.59
N ASP A 207 -9.10 32.64 -2.16
CA ASP A 207 -9.76 32.64 -0.84
C ASP A 207 -11.12 31.94 -0.81
N ASP A 208 -11.62 31.50 -1.97
CA ASP A 208 -12.92 30.85 -2.09
C ASP A 208 -12.84 29.39 -1.63
N PRO A 209 -13.53 29.00 -0.54
CA PRO A 209 -13.50 27.63 -0.01
C PRO A 209 -14.04 26.56 -0.98
N ARG A 210 -14.71 26.96 -2.06
CA ARG A 210 -15.11 26.05 -3.15
C ARG A 210 -13.92 25.54 -3.96
N PHE A 211 -12.72 26.07 -3.76
CA PHE A 211 -11.50 25.67 -4.49
C PHE A 211 -10.42 25.19 -3.52
N ALA A 212 -9.75 24.10 -3.90
CA ALA A 212 -8.66 23.51 -3.12
C ALA A 212 -7.41 23.32 -3.97
N GLY A 213 -6.24 23.51 -3.37
CA GLY A 213 -4.96 23.23 -3.99
C GLY A 213 -3.84 24.16 -3.51
N THR A 214 -2.68 24.05 -4.14
CA THR A 214 -1.49 24.87 -3.80
C THR A 214 -1.66 26.37 -4.04
N GLY A 215 -2.67 26.77 -4.81
CA GLY A 215 -3.03 28.18 -5.03
C GLY A 215 -4.16 28.68 -4.13
N SER A 216 -4.69 27.86 -3.22
CA SER A 216 -5.69 28.30 -2.24
C SER A 216 -5.02 29.00 -1.06
N ALA A 217 -5.72 29.96 -0.45
CA ALA A 217 -5.27 30.61 0.76
C ALA A 217 -5.13 29.62 1.93
N SER A 218 -4.21 29.94 2.84
CA SER A 218 -3.95 29.08 4.02
C SER A 218 -5.07 29.07 5.05
N GLU A 219 -5.89 30.12 5.08
CA GLU A 219 -7.10 30.24 5.88
C GLU A 219 -8.26 30.51 4.93
N LEU A 220 -9.26 29.63 4.92
CA LEU A 220 -10.45 29.73 4.07
C LEU A 220 -11.66 29.98 4.95
N GLU A 221 -12.44 31.02 4.63
CA GLU A 221 -13.67 31.34 5.35
C GLU A 221 -14.89 31.31 4.41
N ASP A 222 -16.02 30.77 4.90
CA ASP A 222 -17.28 30.73 4.15
C ASP A 222 -17.76 32.12 3.68
N VAL A 223 -17.30 33.19 4.34
CA VAL A 223 -17.64 34.57 3.97
C VAL A 223 -17.04 34.97 2.61
N ASP A 224 -16.02 34.26 2.12
CA ASP A 224 -15.26 34.56 0.92
C ASP A 224 -15.69 33.72 -0.31
N ILE A 225 -16.70 32.85 -0.15
CA ILE A 225 -17.33 32.11 -1.24
C ILE A 225 -17.80 33.07 -2.35
N GLY A 226 -17.22 32.94 -3.54
CA GLY A 226 -17.52 33.72 -4.74
C GLY A 226 -17.14 35.19 -4.65
N ARG A 227 -16.15 35.55 -3.81
CA ARG A 227 -15.75 36.95 -3.57
C ARG A 227 -14.30 37.27 -3.88
N ASP A 228 -13.57 36.28 -4.40
CA ASP A 228 -12.20 36.41 -4.89
C ASP A 228 -12.08 35.81 -6.31
N ALA A 229 -12.86 36.36 -7.23
CA ALA A 229 -13.03 35.78 -8.56
C ALA A 229 -11.78 35.84 -9.42
N THR A 230 -10.98 36.91 -9.29
CA THR A 230 -9.79 37.12 -10.12
C THR A 230 -8.69 36.11 -9.80
N ASP A 231 -8.37 35.90 -8.52
CA ASP A 231 -7.28 35.01 -8.13
C ASP A 231 -7.70 33.53 -8.23
N CYS A 232 -8.93 33.19 -7.83
CA CYS A 232 -9.46 31.83 -8.03
C CYS A 232 -9.54 31.42 -9.50
N ARG A 233 -9.90 32.34 -10.41
CA ARG A 233 -9.86 32.05 -11.86
C ARG A 233 -8.43 31.84 -12.34
N ALA A 234 -7.50 32.70 -11.95
CA ALA A 234 -6.10 32.60 -12.35
C ALA A 234 -5.47 31.30 -11.83
N ALA A 235 -5.75 30.92 -10.59
CA ALA A 235 -5.27 29.70 -9.96
C ALA A 235 -5.90 28.45 -10.61
N PHE A 236 -7.18 28.50 -10.99
CA PHE A 236 -7.85 27.40 -11.69
C PHE A 236 -7.31 27.21 -13.11
N GLU A 237 -7.13 28.30 -13.86
CA GLU A 237 -6.51 28.26 -15.20
C GLU A 237 -5.04 27.80 -15.16
N ALA A 238 -4.33 28.07 -14.07
CA ALA A 238 -2.98 27.59 -13.82
C ALA A 238 -2.93 26.12 -13.36
N GLY A 239 -4.09 25.51 -13.03
CA GLY A 239 -4.19 24.17 -12.47
C GLY A 239 -3.62 24.05 -11.05
N THR A 240 -3.45 25.16 -10.34
CA THR A 240 -2.94 25.18 -8.95
C THR A 240 -4.05 25.06 -7.92
N VAL A 241 -5.30 25.29 -8.32
CA VAL A 241 -6.51 24.93 -7.56
C VAL A 241 -7.50 24.19 -8.44
N THR A 242 -8.30 23.33 -7.84
CA THR A 242 -9.43 22.63 -8.46
C THR A 242 -10.71 23.04 -7.75
N LEU A 243 -11.81 23.19 -8.49
CA LEU A 243 -13.13 23.32 -7.88
C LEU A 243 -13.40 22.02 -7.11
N VAL A 244 -13.59 22.13 -5.80
CA VAL A 244 -14.11 21.04 -4.99
C VAL A 244 -15.53 20.80 -5.48
N GLY A 245 -15.69 19.74 -6.27
CA GLY A 245 -16.94 19.42 -6.93
C GLY A 245 -18.05 19.17 -5.92
N GLU A 246 -19.26 19.48 -6.35
CA GLU A 246 -20.54 19.09 -5.74
C GLU A 246 -20.75 17.55 -5.87
N SER A 247 -19.75 16.80 -5.45
CA SER A 247 -19.70 15.34 -5.32
C SER A 247 -18.54 15.06 -4.34
N ASP A 248 -18.84 14.32 -3.28
CA ASP A 248 -17.94 13.88 -2.19
C ASP A 248 -17.96 14.70 -0.90
N ALA A 249 -19.13 15.30 -0.61
CA ALA A 249 -19.65 15.28 0.75
C ALA A 249 -21.11 14.83 0.70
N THR A 250 -21.34 13.55 0.42
CA THR A 250 -22.56 12.91 0.92
C THR A 250 -22.48 13.02 2.44
N THR A 251 -23.11 14.04 3.03
CA THR A 251 -23.14 14.10 4.49
C THR A 251 -23.82 12.83 4.97
N ILE A 252 -23.39 12.22 6.07
CA ILE A 252 -24.02 11.01 6.64
C ILE A 252 -25.55 11.18 6.79
N ALA A 253 -26.04 12.43 6.83
CA ALA A 253 -27.45 12.79 6.86
C ALA A 253 -28.21 12.55 5.54
N ASP A 254 -27.52 12.48 4.39
CA ASP A 254 -28.11 12.31 3.06
C ASP A 254 -28.20 10.83 2.62
N ILE A 255 -27.54 9.92 3.35
CA ILE A 255 -27.57 8.48 3.09
C ILE A 255 -28.78 7.85 3.80
N ASP A 256 -29.67 7.23 3.01
CA ASP A 256 -30.80 6.48 3.54
C ASP A 256 -30.38 5.03 3.88
N PHE A 257 -29.95 4.83 5.12
CA PHE A 257 -29.58 3.54 5.69
C PHE A 257 -30.79 2.61 5.95
N GLY A 258 -32.03 3.13 5.96
CA GLY A 258 -33.23 2.32 6.19
C GLY A 258 -33.61 2.07 7.65
N ASP A 259 -34.06 0.85 7.97
CA ASP A 259 -34.44 0.38 9.31
C ASP A 259 -33.73 -0.94 9.69
N ASP A 260 -34.00 -1.50 10.88
CA ASP A 260 -33.40 -2.76 11.37
C ASP A 260 -34.41 -3.93 11.30
N SER A 261 -35.07 -4.10 10.15
CA SER A 261 -36.17 -5.06 9.99
C SER A 261 -35.76 -6.45 9.48
N SER A 262 -34.51 -6.67 9.10
CA SER A 262 -34.00 -7.99 8.67
C SER A 262 -33.79 -8.92 9.88
N GLU A 263 -33.58 -10.21 9.61
CA GLU A 263 -33.19 -11.17 10.66
C GLU A 263 -31.72 -11.07 11.06
N TRP A 264 -30.93 -10.39 10.22
CA TRP A 264 -29.49 -10.20 10.32
C TRP A 264 -29.10 -8.82 10.89
N ALA A 265 -30.05 -7.89 10.99
CA ALA A 265 -29.78 -6.58 11.58
C ALA A 265 -29.22 -6.64 13.01
N ASN A 266 -28.26 -5.78 13.33
CA ASN A 266 -27.56 -5.70 14.62
C ASN A 266 -26.66 -6.92 14.92
N ASP A 267 -26.10 -7.58 13.90
CA ASP A 267 -25.11 -8.64 14.06
C ASP A 267 -23.66 -8.17 13.91
N GLN A 268 -23.46 -6.88 13.64
CA GLN A 268 -22.19 -6.14 13.44
C GLN A 268 -21.60 -6.24 12.03
N GLU A 269 -22.33 -6.80 11.07
CA GLU A 269 -21.99 -6.75 9.65
C GLU A 269 -23.03 -5.92 8.90
N CYS A 270 -22.64 -5.24 7.82
CA CYS A 270 -23.59 -4.56 6.94
C CYS A 270 -24.14 -5.52 5.89
N ASP A 271 -25.44 -5.84 5.96
CA ASP A 271 -26.09 -6.76 5.02
C ASP A 271 -26.57 -6.10 3.72
N ASP A 272 -26.55 -4.76 3.66
CA ASP A 272 -27.14 -4.01 2.56
C ASP A 272 -26.18 -3.94 1.34
N PRO A 273 -26.48 -4.64 0.23
CA PRO A 273 -25.59 -4.73 -0.94
C PRO A 273 -25.40 -3.40 -1.69
N ARG A 274 -26.09 -2.32 -1.28
CA ARG A 274 -25.80 -0.97 -1.77
C ARG A 274 -24.48 -0.42 -1.25
N PHE A 275 -23.91 -1.03 -0.21
CA PHE A 275 -22.60 -0.70 0.33
C PHE A 275 -21.56 -1.75 -0.05
N VAL A 276 -20.28 -1.38 0.01
CA VAL A 276 -19.15 -2.27 -0.23
C VAL A 276 -18.01 -1.92 0.73
N GLY A 277 -17.24 -2.92 1.14
CA GLY A 277 -16.06 -2.72 1.97
C GLY A 277 -15.89 -3.80 3.03
N SER A 278 -14.93 -3.59 3.92
CA SER A 278 -14.52 -4.53 4.97
C SER A 278 -15.54 -4.77 6.09
N GLY A 279 -16.54 -3.89 6.23
CA GLY A 279 -17.64 -4.05 7.18
C GLY A 279 -18.90 -4.72 6.61
N MET A 280 -18.82 -5.31 5.41
CA MET A 280 -19.95 -6.00 4.76
C MET A 280 -20.10 -7.44 5.23
N ALA A 281 -21.34 -7.94 5.24
CA ALA A 281 -21.63 -9.36 5.39
C ALA A 281 -20.98 -10.18 4.27
N THR A 282 -20.63 -11.43 4.57
CA THR A 282 -19.93 -12.32 3.61
C THR A 282 -20.79 -12.66 2.38
N GLU A 283 -22.12 -12.71 2.55
CA GLU A 283 -23.08 -12.97 1.47
C GLU A 283 -24.24 -11.97 1.53
N PRO A 284 -24.04 -10.70 1.13
CA PRO A 284 -25.09 -9.69 1.19
C PRO A 284 -26.18 -10.01 0.15
N SER A 285 -27.43 -9.72 0.49
CA SER A 285 -28.58 -10.10 -0.33
C SER A 285 -29.50 -8.91 -0.61
N ASP A 286 -30.06 -8.85 -1.81
CA ASP A 286 -31.01 -7.79 -2.19
C ASP A 286 -32.26 -7.75 -1.28
N VAL A 287 -32.56 -8.83 -0.56
CA VAL A 287 -33.68 -8.86 0.39
C VAL A 287 -33.44 -8.04 1.65
N ASP A 288 -32.18 -7.70 1.94
CA ASP A 288 -31.70 -6.99 3.13
C ASP A 288 -31.34 -5.52 2.86
N ILE A 289 -31.54 -5.06 1.61
CA ILE A 289 -31.46 -3.63 1.25
C ILE A 289 -32.32 -2.80 2.19
N MET A 290 -31.72 -1.80 2.85
CA MET A 290 -32.32 -0.86 3.80
C MET A 290 -32.90 -1.51 5.07
N ARG A 291 -32.42 -2.69 5.45
CA ARG A 291 -32.98 -3.44 6.60
C ARG A 291 -31.99 -3.74 7.71
N ASP A 292 -30.78 -3.22 7.58
CA ASP A 292 -29.72 -3.31 8.57
C ASP A 292 -29.05 -1.93 8.75
N ALA A 293 -29.86 -0.96 9.19
CA ALA A 293 -29.45 0.43 9.22
C ALA A 293 -28.40 0.74 10.27
N THR A 294 -28.46 0.07 11.43
CA THR A 294 -27.54 0.33 12.55
C THR A 294 -26.11 -0.09 12.23
N ASP A 295 -25.90 -1.27 11.66
CA ASP A 295 -24.55 -1.77 11.36
C ASP A 295 -23.98 -1.12 10.11
N CYS A 296 -24.78 -0.95 9.03
CA CYS A 296 -24.34 -0.21 7.85
C CYS A 296 -24.01 1.26 8.16
N ARG A 297 -24.77 1.95 9.03
CA ARG A 297 -24.42 3.32 9.44
C ARG A 297 -23.09 3.34 10.18
N LYS A 298 -22.91 2.44 11.12
CA LYS A 298 -21.69 2.38 11.92
C LYS A 298 -20.47 2.08 11.05
N ALA A 299 -20.57 1.07 10.18
CA ALA A 299 -19.50 0.72 9.27
C ALA A 299 -19.17 1.88 8.29
N PHE A 300 -20.17 2.64 7.86
CA PHE A 300 -19.95 3.82 7.02
C PHE A 300 -19.30 4.98 7.80
N GLU A 301 -19.74 5.23 9.04
CA GLU A 301 -19.15 6.23 9.95
C GLU A 301 -17.70 5.88 10.33
N ASP A 302 -17.41 4.59 10.50
CA ASP A 302 -16.09 4.03 10.78
C ASP A 302 -15.21 3.97 9.51
N GLY A 303 -15.75 4.32 8.33
CA GLY A 303 -15.05 4.34 7.05
C GLY A 303 -14.67 2.95 6.52
N THR A 304 -15.27 1.89 7.05
CA THR A 304 -14.99 0.51 6.66
C THR A 304 -15.79 0.04 5.45
N ILE A 305 -16.88 0.77 5.11
CA ILE A 305 -17.69 0.59 3.90
C ILE A 305 -18.01 1.93 3.23
N THR A 306 -18.25 1.91 1.92
CA THR A 306 -18.69 3.05 1.09
C THR A 306 -19.90 2.64 0.23
N LEU A 307 -20.59 3.61 -0.41
CA LEU A 307 -21.66 3.26 -1.35
C LEU A 307 -21.07 2.59 -2.60
N ALA A 308 -21.73 1.54 -3.09
CA ALA A 308 -21.28 0.76 -4.24
C ALA A 308 -21.15 1.62 -5.53
N SER A 309 -21.92 2.70 -5.65
CA SER A 309 -21.79 3.67 -6.75
C SER A 309 -20.56 4.57 -6.64
N GLU A 310 -20.04 4.78 -5.43
CA GLU A 310 -18.78 5.52 -5.18
C GLU A 310 -17.56 4.59 -5.33
N ALA A 311 -17.74 3.28 -5.15
CA ALA A 311 -16.72 2.27 -5.41
C ALA A 311 -16.49 1.96 -6.91
N GLY A 312 -17.38 2.45 -7.79
CA GLY A 312 -17.28 2.29 -9.24
C GLY A 312 -16.54 3.40 -9.97
N ASP A 313 -16.26 4.54 -9.32
CA ASP A 313 -15.70 5.72 -10.01
C ASP A 313 -14.72 6.56 -9.17
N ALA A 314 -14.31 6.09 -7.99
CA ALA A 314 -13.09 6.61 -7.37
C ALA A 314 -11.89 6.10 -8.17
N PRO A 315 -11.06 6.96 -8.80
CA PRO A 315 -9.70 6.56 -9.09
C PRO A 315 -9.03 6.42 -7.72
N MET A 316 -9.10 5.22 -7.13
CA MET A 316 -7.90 4.73 -6.47
C MET A 316 -6.83 4.86 -7.53
N THR A 317 -6.01 5.91 -7.46
CA THR A 317 -4.69 5.83 -8.05
C THR A 317 -4.15 4.50 -7.52
N PRO A 318 -3.90 3.48 -8.36
CA PRO A 318 -3.28 2.28 -7.86
C PRO A 318 -2.00 2.78 -7.21
N VAL A 319 -1.95 2.69 -5.88
CA VAL A 319 -0.70 2.82 -5.17
C VAL A 319 0.15 1.76 -5.84
N SER A 320 1.11 2.21 -6.64
CA SER A 320 1.97 1.33 -7.42
C SER A 320 2.42 0.20 -6.49
N SER A 321 2.51 -1.03 -6.98
CA SER A 321 3.02 -2.16 -6.20
C SER A 321 4.29 -1.77 -5.45
N SER A 322 5.14 -0.95 -6.08
CA SER A 322 6.34 -0.35 -5.47
C SER A 322 6.10 0.53 -4.23
N VAL A 323 4.98 1.23 -4.13
CA VAL A 323 4.58 2.04 -2.97
C VAL A 323 4.04 1.13 -1.86
N ILE A 324 3.23 0.12 -2.20
CA ILE A 324 2.75 -0.87 -1.22
C ILE A 324 3.93 -1.68 -0.68
N GLU A 325 4.87 -2.10 -1.53
CA GLU A 325 6.11 -2.75 -1.11
C GLU A 325 6.97 -1.83 -0.24
N ALA A 326 7.11 -0.55 -0.61
CA ALA A 326 7.87 0.41 0.20
C ALA A 326 7.20 0.69 1.55
N LEU A 327 5.86 0.58 1.62
CA LEU A 327 5.12 0.71 2.86
C LEU A 327 5.23 -0.54 3.72
N ALA A 328 5.08 -1.73 3.12
CA ALA A 328 5.29 -3.02 3.77
C ALA A 328 6.73 -3.16 4.31
N ALA A 329 7.73 -2.67 3.59
CA ALA A 329 9.12 -2.66 4.06
C ALA A 329 9.36 -1.78 5.30
N ARG A 330 8.39 -0.94 5.67
CA ARG A 330 8.43 -0.07 6.87
C ARG A 330 7.59 -0.61 8.03
N ILE A 331 6.82 -1.67 7.80
CA ILE A 331 6.00 -2.33 8.82
C ILE A 331 6.79 -3.52 9.34
N ASP A 332 6.89 -3.63 10.66
CA ASP A 332 7.43 -4.82 11.30
C ASP A 332 6.30 -5.85 11.46
N PHE A 333 6.33 -6.89 10.64
CA PHE A 333 5.37 -7.99 10.69
C PHE A 333 5.75 -9.07 11.73
N GLY A 334 6.94 -8.97 12.35
CA GLY A 334 7.42 -9.96 13.31
C GLY A 334 8.13 -11.17 12.70
N ASP A 335 7.87 -12.36 13.27
CA ASP A 335 8.40 -13.65 12.80
C ASP A 335 7.30 -14.70 12.57
N ASP A 336 7.67 -15.93 12.20
CA ASP A 336 6.74 -17.05 11.97
C ASP A 336 6.81 -18.09 13.11
N SER A 337 6.95 -17.62 14.36
CA SER A 337 7.14 -18.50 15.53
C SER A 337 5.85 -18.98 16.21
N GLY A 338 4.69 -18.61 15.63
CA GLY A 338 3.36 -18.82 16.20
C GLY A 338 2.91 -20.27 16.28
N ALA A 339 1.68 -20.46 16.76
CA ALA A 339 1.01 -21.75 16.70
C ALA A 339 0.52 -22.09 15.29
N TRP A 340 0.24 -21.06 14.48
CA TRP A 340 -0.40 -21.14 13.17
C TRP A 340 0.33 -20.37 12.05
N PRO A 341 1.68 -20.35 12.01
CA PRO A 341 2.37 -19.57 10.98
C PRO A 341 2.16 -20.19 9.60
N ASN A 342 2.03 -19.36 8.57
CA ASN A 342 1.95 -19.80 7.16
C ASN A 342 0.73 -20.70 6.87
N ASP A 343 -0.41 -20.46 7.51
CA ASP A 343 -1.65 -21.19 7.26
C ASP A 343 -2.58 -20.51 6.23
N GLY A 344 -2.21 -19.31 5.77
CA GLY A 344 -2.88 -18.54 4.73
C GLY A 344 -3.81 -17.45 5.26
N GLU A 345 -3.91 -17.26 6.57
CA GLU A 345 -4.63 -16.17 7.23
C GLU A 345 -3.68 -15.42 8.15
N CYS A 346 -3.79 -14.09 8.25
CA CYS A 346 -3.01 -13.33 9.21
C CYS A 346 -3.57 -13.52 10.63
N ASP A 347 -2.77 -14.10 11.53
CA ASP A 347 -3.15 -14.33 12.93
C ASP A 347 -2.84 -13.16 13.86
N ASP A 348 -2.18 -12.11 13.36
CA ASP A 348 -1.78 -10.97 14.17
C ASP A 348 -2.99 -10.07 14.50
N PRO A 349 -3.34 -9.91 15.79
CA PRO A 349 -4.46 -9.08 16.22
C PRO A 349 -4.28 -7.58 15.95
N ASP A 350 -3.11 -7.11 15.52
CA ASP A 350 -2.92 -5.71 15.10
C ASP A 350 -3.40 -5.42 13.67
N PHE A 351 -3.74 -6.47 12.92
CA PHE A 351 -4.30 -6.35 11.58
C PHE A 351 -5.82 -6.56 11.59
N VAL A 352 -6.49 -6.02 10.57
CA VAL A 352 -7.91 -6.25 10.25
C VAL A 352 -8.09 -6.44 8.76
N GLY A 353 -9.20 -7.07 8.37
CA GLY A 353 -9.57 -7.26 6.98
C GLY A 353 -9.85 -8.72 6.66
N SER A 354 -10.21 -8.99 5.41
CA SER A 354 -10.60 -10.32 4.93
C SER A 354 -9.44 -11.33 4.86
N GLY A 355 -8.20 -10.85 4.92
CA GLY A 355 -7.00 -11.69 5.02
C GLY A 355 -6.55 -11.96 6.45
N VAL A 356 -7.31 -11.55 7.46
CA VAL A 356 -7.01 -11.74 8.90
C VAL A 356 -8.01 -12.73 9.47
N VAL A 357 -7.54 -13.62 10.37
CA VAL A 357 -8.43 -14.55 11.06
C VAL A 357 -9.53 -13.77 11.82
N SER A 358 -10.72 -14.36 11.92
CA SER A 358 -11.90 -13.69 12.50
C SER A 358 -11.81 -13.38 14.01
N ASP A 359 -10.97 -14.10 14.77
CA ASP A 359 -10.74 -13.88 16.20
C ASP A 359 -9.26 -14.10 16.56
N PRO A 360 -8.37 -13.17 16.15
CA PRO A 360 -6.94 -13.30 16.36
C PRO A 360 -6.60 -13.19 17.84
N SER A 361 -5.74 -14.08 18.33
CA SER A 361 -5.35 -14.10 19.73
C SER A 361 -4.15 -13.16 19.98
N ASP A 362 -4.16 -12.45 21.11
CA ASP A 362 -2.99 -11.69 21.59
C ASP A 362 -1.69 -12.52 21.68
N SER A 363 -1.80 -13.85 21.80
CA SER A 363 -0.61 -14.71 21.79
C SER A 363 0.07 -14.82 20.44
N GLU A 364 -0.63 -14.55 19.33
CA GLU A 364 -0.13 -14.69 17.95
C GLU A 364 0.37 -13.37 17.35
N ARG A 365 0.29 -12.28 18.12
CA ARG A 365 0.89 -10.98 17.78
C ARG A 365 2.35 -11.12 17.35
N MET A 366 2.66 -10.63 16.15
CA MET A 366 3.99 -10.65 15.50
C MET A 366 4.56 -12.05 15.30
N LYS A 367 3.72 -13.09 15.21
CA LYS A 367 4.17 -14.49 15.10
C LYS A 367 3.72 -15.19 13.83
N ASP A 368 3.10 -14.44 12.93
CA ASP A 368 2.63 -14.89 11.64
C ASP A 368 2.98 -13.86 10.54
N ALA A 369 4.26 -13.50 10.49
CA ALA A 369 4.76 -12.43 9.65
C ALA A 369 4.53 -12.67 8.16
N SER A 370 4.68 -13.92 7.70
CA SER A 370 4.57 -14.27 6.29
C SER A 370 3.17 -14.05 5.74
N ASP A 371 2.13 -14.49 6.45
CA ASP A 371 0.74 -14.34 5.99
C ASP A 371 0.23 -12.92 6.22
N CYS A 372 0.56 -12.28 7.34
CA CYS A 372 0.22 -10.87 7.56
C CYS A 372 0.85 -9.94 6.52
N ARG A 373 2.10 -10.19 6.11
CA ARG A 373 2.75 -9.44 5.02
C ARG A 373 2.09 -9.73 3.68
N ALA A 374 1.76 -10.99 3.39
CA ALA A 374 1.10 -11.36 2.13
C ALA A 374 -0.29 -10.71 2.03
N ALA A 375 -1.08 -10.78 3.09
CA ALA A 375 -2.40 -10.16 3.17
C ALA A 375 -2.32 -8.62 3.07
N PHE A 376 -1.31 -8.00 3.68
CA PHE A 376 -1.08 -6.56 3.55
C PHE A 376 -0.72 -6.14 2.11
N LEU A 377 0.18 -6.88 1.44
CA LEU A 377 0.54 -6.62 0.05
C LEU A 377 -0.64 -6.86 -0.91
N ALA A 378 -1.51 -7.82 -0.58
CA ALA A 378 -2.74 -8.10 -1.32
C ALA A 378 -3.86 -7.07 -1.05
N GLY A 379 -3.67 -6.17 -0.08
CA GLY A 379 -4.69 -5.21 0.34
C GLY A 379 -5.88 -5.84 1.07
N THR A 380 -5.76 -7.09 1.51
CA THR A 380 -6.78 -7.83 2.26
C THR A 380 -6.58 -7.74 3.78
N ALA A 381 -5.41 -7.25 4.22
CA ALA A 381 -5.16 -6.86 5.60
C ALA A 381 -4.63 -5.42 5.68
N SER A 382 -5.08 -4.68 6.68
CA SER A 382 -4.57 -3.37 7.04
C SER A 382 -4.25 -3.34 8.53
N LEU A 383 -3.26 -2.51 8.91
CA LEU A 383 -3.06 -2.21 10.32
C LEU A 383 -4.29 -1.49 10.85
N LYS A 384 -4.73 -1.89 12.05
CA LYS A 384 -5.73 -1.12 12.79
C LYS A 384 -5.27 0.35 12.89
N SER A 385 -6.22 1.29 12.77
CA SER A 385 -5.93 2.72 13.03
C SER A 385 -5.50 2.94 14.49
N ALA A 386 -4.91 4.09 14.85
CA ALA A 386 -4.53 4.35 16.25
C ALA A 386 -5.72 4.27 17.24
N GLU A 387 -6.94 4.54 16.78
CA GLU A 387 -8.17 4.37 17.56
C GLU A 387 -8.65 2.91 17.62
N GLN A 388 -8.38 2.10 16.59
CA GLN A 388 -8.67 0.65 16.54
C GLN A 388 -7.55 -0.22 17.14
N LEU A 389 -6.31 0.30 17.19
CA LEU A 389 -5.17 -0.16 17.98
C LEU A 389 -5.37 0.19 19.46
N GLY A 390 -6.59 0.56 19.85
CA GLY A 390 -7.07 0.58 21.23
C GLY A 390 -6.92 -0.79 21.89
N GLY A 391 -5.70 -1.23 22.14
CA GLY A 391 -5.39 -1.72 23.45
C GLY A 391 -5.71 -0.57 24.39
N ALA A 392 -6.82 -0.67 25.11
CA ALA A 392 -7.02 0.17 26.29
C ALA A 392 -5.68 0.25 27.01
N PHE A 393 -5.17 1.46 27.28
CA PHE A 393 -3.92 1.65 28.00
C PHE A 393 -3.89 0.63 29.15
N ASP A 394 -2.92 -0.30 29.16
CA ASP A 394 -2.96 -1.40 30.11
C ASP A 394 -2.65 -0.84 31.49
N TYR A 395 -3.69 -0.44 32.21
CA TYR A 395 -3.60 0.05 33.58
C TYR A 395 -3.03 -1.01 34.53
N GLY A 396 -3.02 -2.29 34.13
CA GLY A 396 -2.53 -3.41 34.92
C GLY A 396 -3.59 -3.99 35.85
N SER A 397 -3.19 -4.25 37.09
CA SER A 397 -4.00 -4.87 38.16
C SER A 397 -3.87 -4.08 39.47
N ASP A 398 -4.63 -4.46 40.49
CA ASP A 398 -4.51 -3.90 41.86
C ASP A 398 -3.70 -4.83 42.77
N THR A 399 -2.49 -5.18 42.35
CA THR A 399 -1.63 -6.13 43.07
C THR A 399 -0.61 -5.47 44.00
N SER A 400 -0.39 -4.16 43.86
CA SER A 400 0.50 -3.40 44.75
C SER A 400 -0.08 -3.33 46.18
N GLU A 401 0.80 -3.21 47.17
CA GLU A 401 0.38 -2.88 48.53
C GLU A 401 -0.21 -1.47 48.66
N TRP A 402 0.06 -0.61 47.66
CA TRP A 402 -0.41 0.77 47.54
C TRP A 402 -1.63 0.91 46.62
N ALA A 403 -2.14 -0.20 46.07
CA ALA A 403 -3.34 -0.15 45.23
C ALA A 403 -4.57 0.35 46.01
N ASN A 404 -5.41 1.16 45.37
CA ASN A 404 -6.66 1.69 45.95
C ASN A 404 -6.43 2.61 47.17
N ASP A 405 -5.33 3.35 47.21
CA ASP A 405 -5.02 4.34 48.25
C ASP A 405 -5.50 5.77 47.92
N GLY A 406 -5.97 5.98 46.69
CA GLY A 406 -6.48 7.23 46.16
C GLY A 406 -5.42 8.12 45.48
N GLN A 407 -4.24 7.58 45.22
CA GLN A 407 -3.19 8.17 44.38
C GLN A 407 -2.78 7.14 43.33
N CYS A 408 -2.21 7.58 42.21
CA CYS A 408 -1.61 6.67 41.25
C CYS A 408 -0.14 6.43 41.58
N ASP A 409 0.22 5.19 41.90
CA ASP A 409 1.61 4.76 42.17
C ASP A 409 2.36 4.27 40.93
N ASP A 410 1.67 4.19 39.79
CA ASP A 410 2.24 3.78 38.51
C ASP A 410 2.97 4.93 37.81
N TRP A 411 4.31 4.86 37.76
CA TRP A 411 5.12 5.93 37.19
C TRP A 411 4.95 6.12 35.67
N ARG A 412 4.20 5.27 34.96
CA ARG A 412 3.79 5.50 33.55
C ARG A 412 2.86 6.71 33.40
N PHE A 413 2.32 7.22 34.51
CA PHE A 413 1.49 8.42 34.54
C PHE A 413 2.25 9.64 35.13
N ALA A 414 1.73 10.83 34.87
CA ALA A 414 2.19 12.09 35.45
C ALA A 414 1.02 12.99 35.81
N GLY A 415 1.10 13.70 36.93
CA GLY A 415 0.11 14.70 37.31
C GLY A 415 -0.04 14.88 38.82
N PRO A 416 -0.90 15.81 39.27
CA PRO A 416 -1.18 16.05 40.67
C PRO A 416 -1.75 14.86 41.45
N GLY A 417 -2.38 13.89 40.78
CA GLY A 417 -2.90 12.66 41.40
C GLY A 417 -1.84 11.58 41.67
N MET A 418 -0.58 11.79 41.28
CA MET A 418 0.49 10.82 41.49
C MET A 418 0.96 10.73 42.93
N ALA A 419 1.35 9.53 43.36
CA ALA A 419 2.06 9.35 44.62
C ALA A 419 3.41 10.09 44.62
N LYS A 420 3.77 10.64 45.78
CA LYS A 420 5.01 11.45 45.92
C LYS A 420 6.30 10.64 45.85
N LYS A 421 6.20 9.32 45.98
CA LYS A 421 7.32 8.38 45.90
C LYS A 421 6.85 7.20 45.07
N LEU A 422 7.29 7.17 43.84
CA LEU A 422 6.96 6.11 42.91
C LEU A 422 8.02 5.01 43.01
N SER A 423 7.59 3.75 42.90
CA SER A 423 8.48 2.59 42.92
C SER A 423 8.23 1.73 41.69
N SER A 424 9.30 1.10 41.18
CA SER A 424 9.22 0.25 39.99
C SER A 424 8.45 -1.05 40.23
N TYR A 425 8.27 -1.44 41.50
CA TYR A 425 7.46 -2.62 41.87
C TYR A 425 5.96 -2.35 41.80
N ASP A 426 5.54 -1.09 41.70
CA ASP A 426 4.13 -0.67 41.74
C ASP A 426 3.55 -0.35 40.35
N VAL A 427 4.39 -0.46 39.32
CA VAL A 427 3.99 -0.37 37.91
C VAL A 427 2.95 -1.44 37.60
N MET A 428 1.85 -1.04 36.96
CA MET A 428 0.72 -1.93 36.65
C MET A 428 0.12 -2.60 37.90
N GLY A 429 0.45 -2.09 39.09
CA GLY A 429 0.02 -2.62 40.37
C GLY A 429 -1.08 -1.82 41.03
N ASP A 430 -1.47 -0.69 40.45
CA ASP A 430 -2.46 0.25 40.98
C ASP A 430 -3.44 0.75 39.89
N ALA A 431 -4.01 -0.20 39.17
CA ALA A 431 -4.84 0.07 38.00
C ALA A 431 -6.09 0.91 38.31
N THR A 432 -6.76 0.64 39.43
CA THR A 432 -8.03 1.30 39.77
C THR A 432 -7.86 2.79 40.04
N ASP A 433 -6.84 3.19 40.80
CA ASP A 433 -6.62 4.61 41.10
C ASP A 433 -6.06 5.36 39.89
N CYS A 434 -5.10 4.77 39.17
CA CYS A 434 -4.55 5.39 37.96
C CYS A 434 -5.61 5.63 36.88
N ARG A 435 -6.54 4.69 36.68
CA ARG A 435 -7.66 4.88 35.76
C ARG A 435 -8.61 5.98 36.23
N ALA A 436 -9.01 5.94 37.50
CA ALA A 436 -9.96 6.92 38.03
C ALA A 436 -9.39 8.35 38.00
N LEU A 437 -8.10 8.52 38.27
CA LEU A 437 -7.42 9.81 38.25
C LEU A 437 -7.17 10.31 36.82
N GLU A 438 -6.94 9.42 35.86
CA GLU A 438 -6.82 9.76 34.44
C GLU A 438 -8.18 10.22 33.88
N GLU A 439 -9.27 9.47 34.16
CA GLU A 439 -10.64 9.84 33.80
C GLU A 439 -11.07 11.18 34.44
N ALA A 440 -10.56 11.49 35.64
CA ALA A 440 -10.78 12.76 36.32
C ALA A 440 -9.93 13.91 35.75
N GLY A 441 -8.98 13.63 34.86
CA GLY A 441 -8.01 14.58 34.31
C GLY A 441 -6.97 15.06 35.32
N GLU A 442 -6.78 14.34 36.43
CA GLU A 442 -5.80 14.66 37.47
C GLU A 442 -4.42 14.08 37.20
N ILE A 443 -4.34 13.07 36.33
CA ILE A 443 -3.09 12.56 35.78
C ILE A 443 -3.26 12.30 34.28
N SER A 444 -2.16 12.21 33.56
CA SER A 444 -2.13 11.82 32.16
C SER A 444 -1.08 10.74 31.96
N ILE A 445 -1.29 9.86 30.99
CA ILE A 445 -0.27 8.93 30.53
C ILE A 445 0.95 9.73 30.07
N LYS A 446 2.15 9.35 30.51
CA LYS A 446 3.38 10.00 30.06
C LYS A 446 3.59 9.67 28.57
N PRO A 447 3.94 10.66 27.72
CA PRO A 447 4.26 10.43 26.31
C PRO A 447 5.43 9.47 26.06
N VAL A 448 6.17 9.12 27.12
CA VAL A 448 7.32 8.21 27.11
C VAL A 448 6.91 6.73 27.03
N PHE A 449 5.66 6.40 27.38
CA PHE A 449 5.12 5.05 27.21
C PHE A 449 4.22 5.02 25.98
N ASP A 450 4.82 4.70 24.85
CA ASP A 450 4.12 4.37 23.60
C ASP A 450 4.52 2.93 23.22
N PRO A 451 3.58 2.01 22.95
CA PRO A 451 3.89 0.69 22.39
C PRO A 451 4.78 0.76 21.13
N ASN A 452 4.67 1.84 20.35
CA ASN A 452 5.52 2.13 19.19
C ASN A 452 6.97 2.50 19.57
N TYR A 453 7.25 2.83 20.83
CA TYR A 453 8.63 3.05 21.32
C TYR A 453 9.40 1.72 21.51
N ILE A 454 8.75 0.55 21.41
CA ILE A 454 9.47 -0.73 21.32
C ILE A 454 9.78 -1.07 19.85
N LEU A 455 8.93 -0.62 18.91
CA LEU A 455 9.05 -0.88 17.47
C LEU A 455 10.25 -0.18 16.79
N GLY A 456 10.87 0.81 17.46
CA GLY A 456 12.10 1.48 16.98
C GLY A 456 13.40 0.86 17.48
N ALA A 457 13.34 -0.22 18.27
CA ALA A 457 14.51 -0.90 18.79
C ALA A 457 15.16 -1.82 17.72
N PRO A 458 16.51 -1.94 17.68
CA PRO A 458 17.45 -1.36 18.61
C PRO A 458 17.71 0.13 18.33
N TYR A 459 17.53 0.97 19.36
CA TYR A 459 17.80 2.40 19.25
C TYR A 459 19.29 2.68 19.08
N ASP A 460 19.63 3.60 18.16
CA ASP A 460 21.01 4.03 17.98
C ASP A 460 21.52 4.73 19.24
N SER A 461 22.43 4.06 19.93
CA SER A 461 23.05 4.50 21.17
C SER A 461 24.40 5.19 20.93
N SER A 462 24.83 5.33 19.66
CA SER A 462 26.18 5.76 19.31
C SER A 462 26.50 7.22 19.66
N GLU A 463 25.49 8.08 19.76
CA GLU A 463 25.63 9.49 20.12
C GLU A 463 25.48 9.77 21.63
N ILE A 464 25.15 8.76 22.43
CA ILE A 464 24.88 8.91 23.87
C ILE A 464 26.11 8.46 24.67
N ASP A 465 26.60 9.35 25.53
CA ASP A 465 27.65 9.00 26.51
C ASP A 465 27.01 8.39 27.75
N PHE A 466 27.05 7.06 27.85
CA PHE A 466 26.55 6.32 29.01
C PHE A 466 27.54 6.29 30.18
N GLY A 467 28.80 6.70 29.98
CA GLY A 467 29.82 6.71 31.03
C GLY A 467 30.49 5.36 31.32
N ASP A 468 30.67 5.05 32.61
CA ASP A 468 31.29 3.81 33.11
C ASP A 468 30.36 2.98 34.02
N ASN A 469 30.86 1.90 34.64
CA ASN A 469 30.11 1.07 35.59
C ASN A 469 30.70 1.18 37.01
N SER A 470 31.10 2.38 37.44
CA SER A 470 31.84 2.57 38.70
C SER A 470 30.96 2.75 39.95
N SER A 471 29.64 2.85 39.80
CA SER A 471 28.73 2.96 40.95
C SER A 471 28.65 1.62 41.72
N SER A 472 28.15 1.67 42.96
CA SER A 472 27.86 0.45 43.72
C SER A 472 26.61 -0.29 43.26
N TYR A 473 25.81 0.34 42.41
CA TYR A 473 24.55 -0.15 41.90
C TYR A 473 24.66 -0.63 40.45
N ALA A 474 25.76 -0.31 39.76
CA ALA A 474 25.99 -0.74 38.39
C ALA A 474 26.01 -2.26 38.18
N ASN A 475 25.55 -2.70 37.01
CA ASN A 475 25.46 -4.10 36.58
C ASN A 475 24.45 -4.93 37.40
N ASP A 476 23.35 -4.32 37.84
CA ASP A 476 22.23 -5.00 38.49
C ASP A 476 21.00 -5.17 37.58
N ASN A 477 21.12 -4.79 36.31
CA ASN A 477 20.10 -4.77 35.25
C ASN A 477 19.04 -3.68 35.42
N ILE A 478 19.31 -2.67 36.24
CA ILE A 478 18.49 -1.48 36.41
C ILE A 478 19.37 -0.28 36.11
N CYS A 479 18.90 0.67 35.29
CA CYS A 479 19.61 1.89 34.99
C CYS A 479 19.55 2.88 36.17
N ASP A 480 20.68 3.13 36.83
CA ASP A 480 20.78 4.09 37.95
C ASP A 480 21.07 5.53 37.53
N ASP A 481 21.33 5.77 36.24
CA ASP A 481 21.71 7.09 35.75
C ASP A 481 20.51 8.06 35.77
N PRO A 482 20.57 9.18 36.53
CA PRO A 482 19.48 10.15 36.67
C PRO A 482 19.05 10.85 35.37
N ARG A 483 19.85 10.76 34.30
CA ARG A 483 19.51 11.32 32.98
C ARG A 483 18.45 10.50 32.26
N PHE A 484 18.27 9.23 32.63
CA PHE A 484 17.34 8.34 31.96
C PHE A 484 16.01 8.22 32.71
N GLU A 485 14.97 7.85 31.99
CA GLU A 485 13.67 7.50 32.55
C GLU A 485 13.03 6.36 31.77
N GLY A 486 12.25 5.51 32.45
CA GLY A 486 11.65 4.32 31.84
C GLY A 486 11.50 3.15 32.82
N PRO A 487 10.79 2.05 32.44
CA PRO A 487 10.59 0.87 33.29
C PRO A 487 11.86 0.17 33.76
N GLY A 488 12.98 0.41 33.07
CA GLY A 488 14.29 -0.12 33.45
C GLY A 488 15.10 0.77 34.40
N VAL A 489 14.60 1.94 34.82
CA VAL A 489 15.35 2.91 35.63
C VAL A 489 15.14 2.70 37.13
N ALA A 490 16.15 2.97 37.95
CA ALA A 490 16.08 2.87 39.40
C ALA A 490 15.02 3.81 40.00
N SER A 491 14.25 3.30 40.96
CA SER A 491 13.21 4.08 41.64
C SER A 491 13.77 5.23 42.49
N THR A 492 15.03 5.16 42.88
CA THR A 492 15.74 6.23 43.59
C THR A 492 17.00 6.58 42.84
N LEU A 493 16.97 7.70 42.12
CA LEU A 493 18.11 8.19 41.38
C LEU A 493 18.97 9.09 42.27
N LEU A 494 20.27 8.79 42.35
CA LEU A 494 21.24 9.60 43.08
C LEU A 494 22.14 10.35 42.10
N ASP A 495 22.43 11.61 42.39
CA ASP A 495 23.43 12.39 41.63
C ASP A 495 24.81 11.71 41.59
N SER A 496 25.08 10.83 42.56
CA SER A 496 26.33 10.06 42.59
C SER A 496 26.44 9.03 41.48
N ASP A 497 25.34 8.64 40.83
CA ASP A 497 25.26 7.54 39.86
C ASP A 497 25.16 8.03 38.40
N LEU A 498 25.20 9.35 38.20
CA LEU A 498 25.35 9.99 36.89
C LEU A 498 26.54 9.42 36.11
N GLU A 499 26.28 8.85 34.93
CA GLU A 499 27.28 8.27 34.03
C GLU A 499 28.09 7.12 34.65
N LYS A 500 27.51 6.38 35.60
CA LYS A 500 28.22 5.31 36.33
C LYS A 500 27.53 3.96 36.30
N ASP A 501 26.54 3.82 35.44
CA ASP A 501 25.85 2.56 35.19
C ASP A 501 25.60 2.34 33.69
N ALA A 502 26.68 2.44 32.93
CA ALA A 502 26.63 2.48 31.48
C ALA A 502 26.05 1.20 30.85
N ALA A 503 26.38 0.03 31.39
CA ALA A 503 25.96 -1.25 30.78
C ALA A 503 24.44 -1.44 30.85
N ASP A 504 23.83 -1.17 32.00
CA ASP A 504 22.41 -1.40 32.20
C ASP A 504 21.58 -0.33 31.48
N CYS A 505 21.97 0.94 31.62
CA CYS A 505 21.34 2.05 30.88
C CYS A 505 21.42 1.89 29.37
N LYS A 506 22.58 1.49 28.83
CA LYS A 506 22.72 1.25 27.39
C LYS A 506 21.84 0.10 26.91
N ALA A 507 21.89 -1.03 27.61
CA ALA A 507 21.11 -2.21 27.23
C ALA A 507 19.60 -1.92 27.24
N LEU A 508 19.13 -1.19 28.25
CA LEU A 508 17.73 -0.81 28.37
C LEU A 508 17.32 0.26 27.35
N PHE A 509 18.21 1.21 27.02
CA PHE A 509 17.96 2.23 26.00
C PHE A 509 17.86 1.61 24.61
N GLU A 510 18.81 0.75 24.24
CA GLU A 510 18.79 0.03 22.96
C GLU A 510 17.54 -0.84 22.83
N GLN A 511 17.05 -1.44 23.92
CA GLN A 511 15.80 -2.22 23.94
C GLN A 511 14.52 -1.38 23.86
N GLY A 512 14.61 -0.05 23.81
CA GLY A 512 13.43 0.82 23.86
C GLY A 512 12.72 0.79 25.21
N LYS A 513 13.40 0.39 26.28
CA LYS A 513 12.81 0.33 27.63
C LYS A 513 13.03 1.60 28.42
N ILE A 514 13.98 2.45 28.03
CA ILE A 514 14.22 3.74 28.69
C ILE A 514 14.56 4.81 27.64
N VAL A 515 14.30 6.07 27.96
CA VAL A 515 14.69 7.25 27.16
C VAL A 515 15.72 8.07 27.92
N LEU A 516 16.53 8.81 27.18
CA LEU A 516 17.32 9.91 27.72
C LEU A 516 16.44 11.17 27.78
N ARG A 517 16.44 11.88 28.90
CA ARG A 517 15.66 13.13 29.10
C ARG A 517 16.16 14.32 28.31
#